data_AF-C4FNK8-F1
#
_entry.id   AF-C4FNK8-F1
#
_cell.length_a   1.000
_cell.length_b   1.000
_cell.length_c   1.000
_cell.angle_alpha   90.00
_cell.angle_beta   90.00
_cell.angle_gamma   90.00
#
_symmetry.space_group_name_H-M   'P 1'
#
loop_
_entity.id
_entity.type
_entity.pdbx_description
1 polymer ?
#
loop_
_entity_poly.entity_id
_entity_poly.type
_entity_poly.pdbx_seq_one_letter_code
_entity_poly.pdbx_strand_id
1 'polypeptide(L)'
;MEPLDAFLDLVDIDQTKKLDENRITQIYQFLLSDEYYMSPNYTLINKLFQLIVLNNRWDAYIALNYFDYLLFEGWDYDALIVRTLLLENNISLASEFCLDTELVKNGYSYFRNSSIWRGRDYYDENIPLALSKWKIYYDDKSQRFHAVE
;
A
#
# COMPACT_ATOMS: atom_id res chain seq x y z
N MET A 1 12.68 -14.53 -16.17
CA MET A 1 11.75 -13.53 -15.62
C MET A 1 11.31 -12.68 -16.79
N GLU A 2 10.04 -12.70 -17.17
CA GLU A 2 9.55 -11.72 -18.15
C GLU A 2 9.67 -10.32 -17.54
N PRO A 3 9.91 -9.26 -18.34
CA PRO A 3 9.90 -7.91 -17.84
C PRO A 3 8.56 -7.62 -17.14
N LEU A 4 8.57 -6.93 -16.00
CA LEU A 4 7.36 -6.50 -15.31
C LEU A 4 6.40 -5.73 -16.24
N ASP A 5 6.98 -5.01 -17.22
CA ASP A 5 6.29 -4.29 -18.29
C ASP A 5 5.56 -5.21 -19.29
N ALA A 6 5.94 -6.49 -19.39
CA ALA A 6 5.24 -7.52 -20.18
C ALA A 6 4.18 -8.27 -19.37
N PHE A 7 4.36 -8.37 -18.04
CA PHE A 7 3.42 -9.03 -17.13
C PHE A 7 2.08 -8.28 -17.06
N LEU A 8 2.12 -6.97 -17.24
CA LEU A 8 0.98 -6.08 -17.21
C LEU A 8 1.14 -5.14 -18.40
N ASP A 9 0.36 -5.31 -19.46
CA ASP A 9 0.24 -4.28 -20.50
C ASP A 9 -0.26 -2.98 -19.82
N LEU A 10 0.68 -2.18 -19.33
CA LEU A 10 0.45 -0.97 -18.52
C LEU A 10 -0.39 0.07 -19.25
N VAL A 11 -0.41 -0.05 -20.58
CA VAL A 11 -1.12 0.81 -21.52
C VAL A 11 -2.63 0.66 -21.39
N ASP A 12 -3.14 -0.45 -20.84
CA ASP A 12 -4.57 -0.78 -20.88
C ASP A 12 -5.21 -0.98 -19.49
N ILE A 13 -4.48 -0.66 -18.42
CA ILE A 13 -5.01 -0.66 -17.05
C ILE A 13 -5.82 0.64 -16.84
N ASP A 14 -7.03 0.62 -17.37
CA ASP A 14 -8.08 1.58 -17.07
C ASP A 14 -8.55 1.40 -15.62
N GLN A 15 -8.30 2.39 -14.77
CA GLN A 15 -8.69 2.41 -13.35
C GLN A 15 -10.22 2.33 -13.14
N THR A 16 -11.02 2.36 -14.22
CA THR A 16 -12.48 2.24 -14.16
C THR A 16 -13.00 0.85 -14.51
N LYS A 17 -12.13 -0.08 -14.95
CA LYS A 17 -12.55 -1.41 -15.39
C LYS A 17 -12.34 -2.47 -14.32
N LYS A 18 -13.41 -3.25 -14.10
CA LYS A 18 -13.34 -4.54 -13.42
C LYS A 18 -12.44 -5.46 -14.25
N LEU A 19 -11.36 -5.94 -13.65
CA LEU A 19 -10.44 -6.90 -14.28
C LEU A 19 -11.07 -8.30 -14.27
N ASP A 20 -10.61 -9.18 -15.15
CA ASP A 20 -10.97 -10.60 -15.05
C ASP A 20 -10.26 -11.25 -13.85
N GLU A 21 -10.84 -12.35 -13.34
CA GLU A 21 -10.36 -13.03 -12.13
C GLU A 21 -8.93 -13.54 -12.24
N ASN A 22 -8.47 -13.92 -13.43
CA ASN A 22 -7.11 -14.40 -13.63
C ASN A 22 -6.12 -13.26 -13.44
N ARG A 23 -6.34 -12.11 -14.09
CA ARG A 23 -5.52 -10.91 -13.91
C ARG A 23 -5.50 -10.43 -12.46
N ILE A 24 -6.66 -10.41 -11.80
CA ILE A 24 -6.75 -10.04 -10.38
C ILE A 24 -5.90 -10.97 -9.52
N THR A 25 -5.96 -12.29 -9.78
CA THR A 25 -5.21 -13.29 -9.03
C THR A 25 -3.71 -13.15 -9.27
N GLN A 26 -3.29 -12.87 -10.49
CA GLN A 26 -1.88 -12.61 -10.84
C GLN A 26 -1.33 -11.38 -10.12
N ILE A 27 -2.06 -10.26 -10.13
CA ILE A 27 -1.67 -9.04 -9.41
C ILE A 27 -1.60 -9.33 -7.91
N TYR A 28 -2.60 -10.01 -7.36
CA TYR A 28 -2.65 -10.35 -5.95
C TYR A 28 -1.46 -11.20 -5.53
N GLN A 29 -1.12 -12.24 -6.31
CA GLN A 29 0.04 -13.10 -6.05
C GLN A 29 1.36 -12.35 -6.18
N PHE A 30 1.46 -11.44 -7.15
CA PHE A 30 2.62 -10.57 -7.31
C PHE A 30 2.81 -9.63 -6.12
N LEU A 31 1.73 -9.01 -5.61
CA LEU A 31 1.80 -8.14 -4.43
C LEU A 31 2.00 -8.90 -3.12
N LEU A 32 1.76 -10.22 -3.09
CA LEU A 32 2.13 -11.08 -1.98
C LEU A 32 3.57 -11.60 -2.05
N SER A 33 4.23 -11.49 -3.20
CA SER A 33 5.66 -11.83 -3.31
C SER A 33 6.52 -10.64 -2.89
N ASP A 34 7.81 -10.83 -2.67
CA ASP A 34 8.73 -9.70 -2.40
C ASP A 34 9.24 -9.04 -3.70
N GLU A 35 8.76 -9.47 -4.88
CA GLU A 35 9.31 -9.01 -6.16
C GLU A 35 8.92 -7.57 -6.49
N TYR A 36 7.79 -7.08 -5.98
CA TYR A 36 7.32 -5.73 -6.27
C TYR A 36 8.25 -4.63 -5.74
N TYR A 37 9.01 -4.90 -4.67
CA TYR A 37 10.04 -4.00 -4.13
C TYR A 37 11.19 -3.74 -5.10
N MET A 38 11.41 -4.63 -6.07
CA MET A 38 12.51 -4.50 -7.03
C MET A 38 12.16 -3.59 -8.21
N SER A 39 10.90 -3.13 -8.30
CA SER A 39 10.45 -2.27 -9.39
C SER A 39 10.76 -0.80 -9.12
N PRO A 40 11.50 -0.11 -10.00
CA PRO A 40 11.73 1.33 -9.88
C PRO A 40 10.48 2.16 -10.25
N ASN A 41 9.40 1.51 -10.70
CA ASN A 41 8.19 2.20 -11.18
C ASN A 41 7.14 2.29 -10.07
N TYR A 42 7.27 3.31 -9.21
CA TYR A 42 6.36 3.56 -8.10
C TYR A 42 4.92 3.80 -8.55
N THR A 43 4.73 4.46 -9.70
CA THR A 43 3.42 4.65 -10.30
C THR A 43 2.74 3.32 -10.57
N LEU A 44 3.48 2.37 -11.14
CA LEU A 44 2.97 1.04 -11.42
C LEU A 44 2.61 0.32 -10.12
N ILE A 45 3.54 0.22 -9.17
CA ILE A 45 3.31 -0.55 -7.95
C ILE A 45 2.11 0.01 -7.17
N ASN A 46 2.02 1.32 -6.98
CA ASN A 46 0.87 1.94 -6.32
C ASN A 46 -0.45 1.65 -7.07
N LYS A 47 -0.44 1.68 -8.41
CA LYS A 47 -1.61 1.31 -9.22
C LYS A 47 -2.05 -0.14 -9.01
N LEU A 48 -1.11 -1.08 -8.82
CA LEU A 48 -1.46 -2.48 -8.55
C LEU A 48 -2.21 -2.64 -7.24
N PHE A 49 -1.76 -1.97 -6.18
CA PHE A 49 -2.49 -1.92 -4.92
C PHE A 49 -3.90 -1.33 -5.10
N GLN A 50 -4.01 -0.21 -5.82
CA GLN A 50 -5.31 0.42 -6.12
C GLN A 50 -6.26 -0.50 -6.90
N LEU A 51 -5.75 -1.27 -7.87
CA LEU A 51 -6.57 -2.25 -8.60
C LEU A 51 -7.09 -3.36 -7.70
N ILE A 52 -6.29 -3.83 -6.74
CA ILE A 52 -6.74 -4.82 -5.75
C ILE A 52 -7.88 -4.26 -4.88
N VAL A 53 -7.78 -2.99 -4.48
CA VAL A 53 -8.89 -2.31 -3.79
C VAL A 53 -10.14 -2.25 -4.67
N LEU A 54 -10.02 -1.72 -5.90
CA LEU A 54 -11.15 -1.53 -6.82
C LEU A 54 -11.82 -2.85 -7.23
N ASN A 55 -11.10 -3.97 -7.16
CA ASN A 55 -11.62 -5.31 -7.48
C ASN A 55 -12.03 -6.12 -6.23
N ASN A 56 -12.20 -5.47 -5.06
CA ASN A 56 -12.65 -6.09 -3.81
C ASN A 56 -11.76 -7.25 -3.34
N ARG A 57 -10.44 -7.13 -3.52
CA ARG A 57 -9.45 -8.13 -3.08
C ARG A 57 -8.47 -7.59 -2.05
N TRP A 58 -8.76 -6.41 -1.50
CA TRP A 58 -8.00 -5.82 -0.41
C TRP A 58 -8.31 -6.53 0.92
N ASP A 59 -7.29 -7.15 1.49
CA ASP A 59 -7.34 -7.82 2.79
C ASP A 59 -6.17 -7.41 3.68
N ALA A 60 -6.06 -8.05 4.85
CA ALA A 60 -5.05 -7.70 5.84
C ALA A 60 -3.60 -7.91 5.35
N TYR A 61 -3.35 -8.92 4.52
CA TYR A 61 -2.01 -9.20 4.02
C TYR A 61 -1.60 -8.20 2.95
N ILE A 62 -2.51 -7.87 2.02
CA ILE A 62 -2.24 -6.83 1.04
C ILE A 62 -2.06 -5.47 1.71
N ALA A 63 -2.88 -5.16 2.72
CA ALA A 63 -2.76 -3.91 3.47
C ALA A 63 -1.42 -3.81 4.22
N LEU A 64 -0.96 -4.91 4.81
CA LEU A 64 0.36 -4.99 5.45
C LEU A 64 1.49 -4.77 4.44
N ASN A 65 1.42 -5.44 3.29
CA ASN A 65 2.41 -5.28 2.23
C ASN A 65 2.42 -3.86 1.65
N TYR A 66 1.27 -3.19 1.57
CA TYR A 66 1.22 -1.78 1.18
C TYR A 66 1.91 -0.87 2.21
N PHE A 67 1.69 -1.12 3.50
CA PHE A 67 2.41 -0.41 4.55
C PHE A 67 3.93 -0.61 4.45
N ASP A 68 4.38 -1.86 4.33
CA ASP A 68 5.80 -2.19 4.25
C ASP A 68 6.44 -1.60 2.98
N TYR A 69 5.70 -1.59 1.86
CA TYR A 69 6.10 -0.92 0.62
C TYR A 69 6.35 0.58 0.82
N LEU A 70 5.38 1.29 1.40
CA LEU A 70 5.51 2.73 1.65
C LEU A 70 6.67 3.04 2.58
N LEU A 71 6.85 2.22 3.63
CA LEU A 71 7.94 2.38 4.59
C LEU A 71 9.31 2.12 3.95
N PHE A 72 9.43 1.10 3.10
CA PHE A 72 10.67 0.75 2.43
C PHE A 72 11.12 1.81 1.42
N GLU A 73 10.18 2.37 0.64
CA GLU A 73 10.47 3.41 -0.36
C GLU A 73 10.59 4.83 0.23
N GLY A 74 10.43 4.99 1.54
CA GLY A 74 10.62 6.27 2.25
C GLY A 74 9.43 7.22 2.15
N TRP A 75 8.22 6.71 1.91
CA TRP A 75 6.98 7.49 1.98
C TRP A 75 6.49 7.57 3.43
N ASP A 76 7.32 8.12 4.32
CA ASP A 76 7.17 8.00 5.78
C ASP A 76 5.80 8.49 6.29
N TYR A 77 5.28 9.61 5.79
CA TYR A 77 3.98 10.13 6.21
C TYR A 77 2.82 9.27 5.72
N ASP A 78 2.90 8.75 4.50
CA ASP A 78 1.91 7.85 3.93
C ASP A 78 1.93 6.51 4.69
N ALA A 79 3.12 5.96 4.97
CA ALA A 79 3.32 4.79 5.80
C ALA A 79 2.77 5.00 7.23
N LEU A 80 2.95 6.18 7.81
CA LEU A 80 2.44 6.52 9.14
C LEU A 80 0.91 6.50 9.21
N ILE A 81 0.25 7.08 8.20
CA ILE A 81 -1.21 7.08 8.11
C ILE A 81 -1.71 5.64 8.00
N VAL A 82 -1.16 4.85 7.07
CA VAL A 82 -1.56 3.44 6.89
C VAL A 82 -1.32 2.64 8.18
N ARG A 83 -0.13 2.76 8.78
CA ARG A 83 0.21 2.07 10.04
C ARG A 83 -0.82 2.33 11.13
N THR A 84 -1.18 3.59 11.32
CA THR A 84 -2.13 3.98 12.37
C THR A 84 -3.52 3.41 12.08
N LEU A 85 -3.98 3.48 10.83
CA LEU A 85 -5.26 2.89 10.41
C LEU A 85 -5.29 1.37 10.62
N LEU A 86 -4.20 0.67 10.32
CA LEU A 86 -4.10 -0.77 10.52
C LEU A 86 -4.09 -1.15 12.01
N LEU A 87 -3.34 -0.44 12.86
CA LEU A 87 -3.36 -0.67 14.31
C LEU A 87 -4.74 -0.39 14.94
N GLU A 88 -5.51 0.52 14.36
CA GLU A 88 -6.92 0.75 14.70
C GLU A 88 -7.87 -0.30 14.10
N ASN A 89 -7.34 -1.28 13.37
CA ASN A 89 -8.06 -2.33 12.64
C ASN A 89 -9.03 -1.79 11.59
N ASN A 90 -8.73 -0.61 11.03
CA ASN A 90 -9.53 0.06 10.03
C ASN A 90 -9.00 -0.20 8.61
N ILE A 91 -9.08 -1.46 8.18
CA ILE A 91 -8.62 -1.93 6.86
C ILE A 91 -9.34 -1.20 5.72
N SER A 92 -10.64 -0.93 5.88
CA SER A 92 -11.44 -0.22 4.87
C SER A 92 -10.88 1.18 4.64
N LEU A 93 -10.61 1.93 5.71
CA LEU A 93 -10.10 3.29 5.57
C LEU A 93 -8.64 3.30 5.04
N ALA A 94 -7.84 2.28 5.34
CA ALA A 94 -6.53 2.10 4.70
C ALA A 94 -6.65 1.88 3.17
N SER A 95 -7.68 1.15 2.72
CA SER A 95 -7.96 0.97 1.28
C SER A 95 -8.37 2.29 0.61
N GLU A 96 -9.16 3.12 1.29
CA GLU A 96 -9.53 4.45 0.81
C GLU A 96 -8.32 5.37 0.71
N PHE A 97 -7.41 5.31 1.69
CA PHE A 97 -6.15 6.03 1.61
C PHE A 97 -5.32 5.58 0.40
N CYS A 98 -5.19 4.26 0.17
CA CYS A 98 -4.49 3.72 -1.00
C CYS A 98 -5.04 4.27 -2.33
N LEU A 99 -6.36 4.40 -2.46
CA LEU A 99 -7.00 5.01 -3.64
C LEU A 99 -6.72 6.51 -3.77
N ASP A 100 -6.66 7.23 -2.65
CA ASP A 100 -6.36 8.67 -2.61
C ASP A 100 -4.86 8.98 -2.84
N THR A 101 -3.97 7.99 -2.65
CA THR A 101 -2.51 8.18 -2.71
C THR A 101 -1.99 8.30 -4.14
N GLU A 102 -1.20 9.35 -4.38
CA GLU A 102 -0.42 9.59 -5.60
C GLU A 102 1.06 9.57 -5.22
N LEU A 103 1.86 8.58 -5.64
CA LEU A 103 3.31 8.55 -5.31
C LEU A 103 4.17 9.27 -6.36
N VAL A 104 3.60 9.54 -7.53
CA VAL A 104 4.28 10.21 -8.64
C VAL A 104 3.33 11.24 -9.24
N LYS A 105 3.78 12.49 -9.33
CA LYS A 105 3.02 13.61 -9.87
C LYS A 105 3.84 14.32 -10.93
N ASN A 106 3.25 14.51 -12.12
CA ASN A 106 3.94 15.11 -13.28
C ASN A 106 5.27 14.42 -13.63
N GLY A 107 5.38 13.10 -13.43
CA GLY A 107 6.59 12.32 -13.71
C GLY A 107 7.67 12.36 -12.62
N TYR A 108 7.41 13.01 -11.49
CA TYR A 108 8.33 13.09 -10.35
C TYR A 108 7.76 12.43 -9.11
N SER A 109 8.62 11.84 -8.29
CA SER A 109 8.33 11.42 -6.92
C SER A 109 7.56 12.50 -6.15
N TYR A 110 6.41 12.13 -5.59
CA TYR A 110 5.54 13.04 -4.83
C TYR A 110 5.50 12.61 -3.36
N PHE A 111 6.38 13.20 -2.55
CA PHE A 111 6.39 13.00 -1.11
C PHE A 111 5.31 13.88 -0.46
N ARG A 112 4.46 13.27 0.36
CA ARG A 112 3.56 14.02 1.24
C ARG A 112 4.38 14.83 2.25
N ASN A 113 3.91 16.01 2.63
CA ASN A 113 4.63 16.90 3.57
C ASN A 113 4.10 16.85 5.02
N SER A 114 3.06 16.06 5.29
CA SER A 114 2.47 15.91 6.63
C SER A 114 1.61 14.65 6.70
N SER A 115 1.44 14.06 7.89
CA SER A 115 0.53 12.95 8.15
C SER A 115 -0.94 13.37 8.28
N ILE A 116 -1.34 14.54 7.78
CA ILE A 116 -2.74 14.99 7.82
C ILE A 116 -3.49 14.40 6.63
N TRP A 117 -4.54 13.63 6.90
CA TRP A 117 -5.46 13.13 5.88
C TRP A 117 -6.91 13.21 6.36
N ARG A 118 -7.79 13.69 5.47
CA ARG A 118 -9.22 13.97 5.75
C ARG A 118 -9.47 14.76 7.04
N GLY A 119 -8.57 15.70 7.35
CA GLY A 119 -8.69 16.58 8.51
C GLY A 119 -8.25 15.97 9.85
N ARG A 120 -7.79 14.72 9.87
CA ARG A 120 -7.14 14.10 11.04
C ARG A 120 -5.63 14.17 10.89
N ASP A 121 -4.94 14.56 11.95
CA ASP A 121 -3.50 14.38 12.08
C ASP A 121 -3.20 12.99 12.64
N TYR A 122 -2.38 12.23 11.93
CA TYR A 122 -1.94 10.89 12.32
C TYR A 122 -0.57 10.89 13.00
N TYR A 123 0.05 12.07 13.18
CA TYR A 123 1.25 12.19 14.00
C TYR A 123 0.89 12.15 15.49
N ASP A 124 1.68 11.39 16.26
CA ASP A 124 1.64 11.34 17.71
C ASP A 124 3.09 11.41 18.21
N GLU A 125 3.35 12.22 19.24
CA GLU A 125 4.68 12.44 19.82
C GLU A 125 5.31 11.16 20.41
N ASN A 126 4.49 10.15 20.72
CA ASN A 126 4.92 8.86 21.23
C ASN A 126 5.32 7.87 20.12
N ILE A 127 5.15 8.25 18.84
CA ILE A 127 5.57 7.42 17.72
C ILE A 127 7.10 7.33 17.73
N PRO A 128 7.69 6.12 17.71
CA PRO A 128 9.12 5.97 17.74
C PRO A 128 9.80 6.72 16.57
N LEU A 129 10.88 7.45 16.84
CA LEU A 129 11.63 8.13 15.78
C LEU A 129 12.30 7.17 14.79
N ALA A 130 12.63 5.95 15.24
CA ALA A 130 13.28 4.96 14.39
C ALA A 130 12.22 4.17 13.61
N LEU A 131 12.25 4.27 12.27
CA LEU A 131 11.38 3.51 11.36
C LEU A 131 11.48 1.99 11.56
N SER A 132 12.63 1.48 12.03
CA SER A 132 12.80 0.07 12.38
C SER A 132 11.85 -0.42 13.49
N LYS A 133 11.30 0.50 14.30
CA LYS A 133 10.31 0.25 15.35
C LYS A 133 8.87 0.41 14.88
N TRP A 134 8.65 0.69 13.60
CA TRP A 134 7.31 0.87 13.05
C TRP A 134 6.66 -0.43 12.62
N LYS A 135 7.40 -1.54 12.63
CA LYS A 135 6.91 -2.85 12.23
C LYS A 135 5.60 -3.21 12.93
N ILE A 136 4.67 -3.73 12.15
CA ILE A 136 3.40 -4.28 12.61
C ILE A 136 3.24 -5.68 12.03
N TYR A 137 2.35 -6.48 12.61
CA TYR A 137 1.97 -7.78 12.07
C TYR A 137 0.47 -7.98 12.21
N TYR A 138 -0.11 -8.85 11.38
CA TYR A 138 -1.49 -9.30 11.50
C TYR A 138 -1.56 -10.64 12.24
N ASP A 139 -2.37 -10.72 13.28
CA ASP A 139 -2.64 -11.96 14.02
C ASP A 139 -3.94 -12.60 13.53
N ASP A 140 -3.82 -13.73 12.84
CA ASP A 140 -4.97 -14.51 12.33
C ASP A 140 -5.89 -15.03 13.44
N LYS A 141 -5.41 -15.20 14.68
CA LYS A 141 -6.28 -15.68 15.77
C LYS A 141 -7.19 -14.58 16.29
N SER A 142 -6.64 -13.39 16.52
CA SER A 142 -7.42 -12.23 16.97
C SER A 142 -8.05 -11.45 15.82
N GLN A 143 -7.66 -11.73 14.57
CA GLN A 143 -8.03 -10.97 13.38
C GLN A 143 -7.71 -9.48 13.55
N ARG A 144 -6.51 -9.18 14.06
CA ARG A 144 -6.08 -7.82 14.41
C ARG A 144 -4.62 -7.54 14.08
N PHE A 145 -4.33 -6.27 13.80
CA PHE A 145 -2.96 -5.79 13.69
C PHE A 145 -2.38 -5.41 15.06
N HIS A 146 -1.10 -5.67 15.22
CA HIS A 146 -0.34 -5.38 16.44
C HIS A 146 1.01 -4.77 16.07
N ALA A 147 1.52 -3.87 16.90
CA ALA A 147 2.89 -3.39 16.78
C ALA A 147 3.87 -4.47 17.26
N VAL A 148 5.03 -4.56 16.61
CA VAL A 148 6.15 -5.37 17.10
C VAL A 148 6.86 -4.56 18.18
N GLU A 149 6.89 -5.06 19.41
CA GLU A 149 7.63 -4.48 20.55
C GLU A 149 9.15 -4.64 20.44
#